data_AF-A0AAI8MHS7-F1
#
_entry.id   AF-A0AAI8MHS7-F1
#
_cell.length_a   1.000
_cell.length_b   1.000
_cell.length_c   1.000
_cell.angle_alpha   90.00
_cell.angle_beta   90.00
_cell.angle_gamma   90.00
#
_symmetry.space_group_name_H-M   'P 1'
#
loop_
_entity.id
_entity.type
_entity.pdbx_description
1 polymer ?
#
loop_
_entity_poly.entity_id
_entity_poly.type
_entity_poly.pdbx_seq_one_letter_code
_entity_poly.pdbx_strand_id
1 'polypeptide(L)'
;MTKVSKTLLAAAAFAVIATSAFSEATWDFKAGMAYVYGGPGKMSAMAMAPAEKNHEAMMKNAKKVPDNTVFFMDNGSLYSTSGRLDPTGNFYVN
;
A
#
# COMPACT_ATOMS: atom_id res chain seq x y z
N MET A 1 35.60 -26.96 -9.59
CA MET A 1 34.60 -25.99 -9.10
C MET A 1 34.59 -26.02 -7.58
N THR A 2 35.12 -24.98 -6.94
CA THR A 2 35.27 -24.91 -5.48
C THR A 2 33.90 -24.80 -4.81
N LYS A 3 33.73 -25.47 -3.65
CA LYS A 3 32.45 -25.54 -2.90
C LYS A 3 31.83 -24.15 -2.65
N VAL A 4 32.67 -23.13 -2.51
CA VAL A 4 32.32 -21.71 -2.40
C VAL A 4 31.40 -21.22 -3.52
N SER A 5 31.60 -21.70 -4.75
CA SER A 5 30.81 -21.26 -5.91
C SER A 5 29.35 -21.74 -5.84
N LYS A 6 29.10 -22.93 -5.27
CA LYS A 6 27.73 -23.48 -5.14
C LYS A 6 26.95 -22.82 -4.02
N THR A 7 27.60 -22.49 -2.91
CA THR A 7 26.98 -21.80 -1.78
C THR A 7 26.56 -20.37 -2.13
N LEU A 8 27.39 -19.66 -2.91
CA LEU A 8 27.09 -18.30 -3.35
C LEU A 8 25.90 -18.24 -4.32
N LEU A 9 25.81 -19.19 -5.25
CA LEU A 9 24.67 -19.33 -6.17
C LEU A 9 23.37 -19.68 -5.43
N ALA A 10 23.44 -20.53 -4.41
CA ALA A 10 22.28 -20.88 -3.58
C ALA A 10 21.78 -19.70 -2.74
N ALA A 11 22.70 -18.89 -2.17
CA ALA A 11 22.34 -17.69 -1.42
C ALA A 11 21.70 -16.61 -2.29
N ALA A 12 22.22 -16.41 -3.51
CA ALA A 12 21.64 -15.48 -4.48
C ALA A 12 20.23 -15.92 -4.93
N ALA A 13 20.02 -17.22 -5.14
CA ALA A 13 18.70 -17.76 -5.45
C ALA A 13 17.71 -17.57 -4.29
N PHE A 14 18.13 -17.75 -3.03
CA PHE A 14 17.27 -17.54 -1.85
C PHE A 14 16.91 -16.07 -1.62
N ALA A 15 17.82 -15.14 -1.93
CA ALA A 15 17.58 -13.70 -1.78
C ALA A 15 16.46 -13.18 -2.70
N VAL A 16 16.22 -13.84 -3.85
CA VAL A 16 15.15 -13.47 -4.79
C VAL A 16 13.76 -13.92 -4.33
N ILE A 17 13.67 -14.96 -3.48
CA ILE A 17 12.39 -15.51 -2.98
C ILE A 17 11.97 -14.84 -1.66
N ALA A 18 12.90 -14.23 -0.93
CA ALA A 18 12.63 -13.60 0.36
C ALA A 18 12.05 -12.18 0.27
N THR A 19 12.03 -11.56 -0.91
CA THR A 19 11.55 -10.17 -1.09
C THR A 19 10.03 -10.02 -1.06
N SER A 20 9.25 -11.09 -1.30
CA SER A 20 7.78 -11.02 -1.22
C SER A 20 7.24 -11.05 0.22
N ALA A 21 8.04 -11.50 1.19
CA ALA A 21 7.65 -11.56 2.60
C ALA A 21 7.77 -10.22 3.35
N PHE A 22 8.31 -9.17 2.72
CA PHE A 22 8.48 -7.85 3.35
C PHE A 22 7.33 -6.87 3.10
N SER A 23 6.20 -7.32 2.53
CA SER A 23 5.03 -6.44 2.28
C SER A 23 3.98 -6.46 3.40
N GLU A 24 4.26 -7.07 4.54
CA GLU A 24 3.39 -7.03 5.73
C GLU A 24 3.75 -5.88 6.68
N ALA A 25 4.38 -4.82 6.17
CA ALA A 25 4.44 -3.58 6.92
C ALA A 25 3.05 -2.94 6.88
N THR A 26 2.40 -2.83 8.04
CA THR A 26 1.13 -2.08 8.19
C THR A 26 1.34 -0.68 7.62
N TRP A 27 0.69 -0.39 6.50
CA TRP A 27 0.70 0.95 5.93
C TRP A 27 -0.17 1.83 6.82
N ASP A 28 0.45 2.60 7.70
CA ASP A 28 -0.25 3.52 8.60
C ASP A 28 -0.60 4.86 7.91
N PHE A 29 -1.87 5.26 7.98
CA PHE A 29 -2.31 6.60 7.64
C PHE A 29 -2.02 7.54 8.82
N LYS A 30 -1.05 8.44 8.64
CA LYS A 30 -0.64 9.37 9.70
C LYS A 30 -1.58 10.57 9.76
N ALA A 31 -1.97 10.97 10.97
CA ALA A 31 -2.67 12.23 11.19
C ALA A 31 -1.85 13.40 10.63
N GLY A 32 -2.52 14.37 9.99
CA GLY A 32 -1.84 15.53 9.39
C GLY A 32 -1.23 15.28 8.01
N MET A 33 -1.32 14.07 7.44
CA MET A 33 -0.84 13.76 6.09
C MET A 33 -1.99 13.60 5.09
N ALA A 34 -1.81 14.10 3.88
CA ALA A 34 -2.65 13.82 2.73
C ALA A 34 -1.92 12.88 1.77
N TYR A 35 -2.64 11.90 1.25
CA TYR A 35 -2.13 10.91 0.30
C TYR A 35 -2.85 11.11 -1.03
N VAL A 36 -2.10 11.37 -2.10
CA VAL A 36 -2.66 11.74 -3.40
C VAL A 36 -2.33 10.68 -4.42
N TYR A 37 -3.38 10.13 -5.02
CA TYR A 37 -3.25 9.30 -6.21
C TYR A 37 -3.04 10.21 -7.43
N GLY A 38 -1.84 10.14 -8.01
CA GLY A 38 -1.41 10.97 -9.13
C GLY A 38 -1.64 10.35 -10.52
N GLY A 39 -2.34 9.23 -10.59
CA GLY A 39 -2.48 8.44 -11.83
C GLY A 39 -1.53 7.24 -11.88
N PRO A 40 -1.25 6.67 -13.06
CA PRO A 40 -0.77 5.30 -13.23
C PRO A 40 0.26 4.79 -12.22
N GLY A 41 -0.20 4.09 -11.17
CA GLY A 41 0.65 3.54 -10.10
C GLY A 41 1.40 4.57 -9.24
N LYS A 42 1.08 5.86 -9.31
CA LYS A 42 1.77 6.94 -8.61
C LYS A 42 0.96 7.39 -7.39
N MET A 43 1.58 7.28 -6.22
CA MET A 43 1.09 7.88 -4.99
C MET A 43 2.13 8.85 -4.43
N SER A 44 1.66 9.98 -3.91
CA SER A 44 2.48 10.90 -3.12
C SER A 44 1.84 11.11 -1.75
N ALA A 45 2.67 11.45 -0.77
CA ALA A 45 2.23 11.87 0.55
C ALA A 45 2.76 13.27 0.83
N MET A 46 1.92 14.15 1.37
CA MET A 46 2.28 15.53 1.69
C MET A 46 1.70 15.92 3.04
N ALA A 47 2.43 16.74 3.78
CA ALA A 47 1.91 17.31 5.02
C ALA A 47 0.77 18.28 4.69
N MET A 48 -0.35 18.15 5.40
CA MET A 48 -1.43 19.11 5.31
C MET A 48 -0.98 20.43 5.94
N ALA A 49 -1.32 21.53 5.28
CA ALA A 49 -1.07 22.85 5.85
C ALA A 49 -1.85 23.01 7.16
N PRO A 50 -1.25 23.58 8.22
CA PRO A 50 -1.83 23.61 9.57
C PRO A 50 -3.05 24.54 9.71
N ALA A 51 -3.35 25.34 8.68
CA ALA A 51 -4.46 26.28 8.72
C ALA A 51 -5.82 25.55 8.68
N GLU A 52 -6.68 25.81 9.66
CA GLU A 52 -8.03 25.22 9.79
C GLU A 52 -8.87 25.36 8.51
N LYS A 53 -8.77 26.51 7.84
CA LYS A 53 -9.46 26.77 6.56
C LYS A 53 -9.16 25.72 5.48
N ASN A 54 -7.94 25.18 5.45
CA ASN A 54 -7.58 24.16 4.46
C ASN A 54 -8.22 22.81 4.80
N HIS A 55 -8.23 22.45 6.08
CA HIS A 55 -8.89 21.24 6.55
C HIS A 55 -10.41 21.30 6.31
N GLU A 56 -11.06 22.42 6.65
CA GLU A 56 -12.49 22.64 6.39
C GLU A 56 -12.83 22.54 4.90
N ALA A 57 -12.01 23.16 4.04
CA ALA A 57 -12.20 23.11 2.59
C ALA A 57 -12.11 21.67 2.05
N MET A 58 -11.19 20.86 2.56
CA MET A 58 -11.08 19.44 2.22
C MET A 58 -12.32 18.67 2.69
N MET A 59 -12.74 18.90 3.94
CA MET A 59 -13.87 18.18 4.56
C MET A 59 -15.22 18.48 3.91
N LYS A 60 -15.40 19.65 3.29
CA LYS A 60 -16.66 20.05 2.64
C LYS A 60 -17.18 19.03 1.60
N ASN A 61 -16.27 18.38 0.87
CA ASN A 61 -16.62 17.39 -0.16
C ASN A 61 -16.05 16.00 0.14
N ALA A 62 -15.46 15.80 1.32
CA ALA A 62 -14.88 14.54 1.70
C ALA A 62 -15.98 13.49 1.91
N LYS A 63 -15.69 12.25 1.51
CA LYS A 63 -16.47 11.08 1.90
C LYS A 63 -15.64 10.24 2.84
N LYS A 64 -16.21 9.89 3.99
CA LYS A 64 -15.58 8.92 4.88
C LYS A 64 -15.49 7.58 4.15
N VAL A 65 -14.30 7.00 4.12
CA VAL A 65 -14.08 5.63 3.64
C VAL A 65 -14.71 4.67 4.66
N PRO A 66 -15.62 3.77 4.26
CA PRO A 66 -16.17 2.76 5.16
C PRO A 66 -15.09 1.83 5.71
N ASP A 67 -15.31 1.31 6.91
CA ASP A 67 -14.44 0.29 7.48
C ASP A 67 -14.44 -0.96 6.59
N ASN A 68 -13.32 -1.70 6.57
CA ASN A 68 -13.11 -2.85 5.68
C ASN A 68 -13.22 -2.50 4.18
N THR A 69 -12.70 -1.33 3.79
CA THR A 69 -12.47 -1.01 2.37
C THR A 69 -11.07 -1.50 1.97
N VAL A 70 -10.99 -2.31 0.92
CA VAL A 70 -9.74 -2.76 0.30
C VAL A 70 -9.43 -1.84 -0.88
N PHE A 71 -8.21 -1.30 -0.89
CA PHE A 71 -7.66 -0.54 -2.01
C PHE A 71 -6.64 -1.39 -2.77
N PHE A 72 -6.72 -1.43 -4.09
CA PHE A 72 -5.80 -2.22 -4.91
C PHE A 72 -5.57 -1.58 -6.28
N MET A 73 -4.44 -1.89 -6.89
CA MET A 73 -4.10 -1.43 -8.24
C MET A 73 -4.52 -2.47 -9.27
N ASP A 74 -5.18 -2.06 -10.34
CA ASP A 74 -5.38 -2.87 -11.54
C ASP A 74 -5.19 -2.00 -12.78
N ASN A 75 -4.41 -2.49 -13.75
CA ASN A 75 -4.12 -1.80 -15.01
C ASN A 75 -3.72 -0.31 -14.82
N GLY A 76 -2.91 -0.05 -13.79
CA GLY A 76 -2.44 1.30 -13.44
C GLY A 76 -3.47 2.16 -12.73
N SER A 77 -4.71 1.72 -12.56
CA SER A 77 -5.76 2.46 -11.85
C SER A 77 -5.91 1.98 -10.41
N LEU A 78 -6.16 2.92 -9.50
CA LEU A 78 -6.49 2.61 -8.11
C LEU A 78 -7.98 2.30 -8.00
N TYR A 79 -8.32 1.11 -7.51
CA TYR A 79 -9.66 0.65 -7.22
C TYR A 79 -9.88 0.54 -5.71
N SER A 80 -11.15 0.57 -5.31
CA SER A 80 -11.59 0.34 -3.93
C SER A 80 -12.82 -0.55 -3.91
N THR A 81 -12.91 -1.48 -2.95
CA THR A 81 -14.07 -2.35 -2.77
C THR A 81 -14.32 -2.64 -1.29
N SER A 82 -15.58 -2.88 -0.93
CA SER A 82 -15.93 -3.33 0.42
C SER A 82 -15.69 -4.84 0.56
N GLY A 83 -14.97 -5.26 1.59
CA GLY A 83 -14.72 -6.68 1.85
C GLY A 83 -13.52 -6.89 2.76
N ARG A 84 -13.05 -8.13 2.83
CA ARG A 84 -11.88 -8.49 3.64
C ARG A 84 -10.89 -9.34 2.85
N LEU A 85 -9.62 -9.16 3.15
CA LEU A 85 -8.56 -10.07 2.75
C LEU A 85 -8.19 -10.94 3.95
N ASP A 86 -8.08 -12.24 3.75
CA ASP A 86 -7.46 -13.11 4.76
C ASP A 86 -5.92 -12.97 4.71
N PRO A 87 -5.17 -13.52 5.69
CA PRO A 87 -3.71 -13.49 5.67
C PRO A 87 -3.06 -14.20 4.48
N THR A 88 -3.82 -14.98 3.71
CA THR A 88 -3.35 -15.64 2.48
C THR A 88 -3.66 -14.84 1.21
N GLY A 89 -4.33 -13.70 1.34
CA GLY A 89 -4.69 -12.80 0.23
C GLY A 89 -6.00 -13.14 -0.47
N ASN A 90 -6.82 -14.07 0.05
CA ASN A 90 -8.13 -14.34 -0.54
C ASN A 90 -9.12 -13.23 -0.18
N PHE A 91 -9.86 -12.75 -1.18
CA PHE A 91 -10.87 -11.70 -1.01
C PHE A 91 -12.26 -12.29 -0.75
N TYR A 92 -12.94 -11.75 0.25
CA TYR A 92 -14.30 -12.12 0.61
C TYR A 92 -15.20 -10.89 0.63
N VAL A 93 -16.38 -11.04 0.04
CA VAL A 93 -17.48 -10.07 0.12
C VAL A 93 -18.36 -10.46 1.30
N ASN A 94 -18.82 -9.47 2.06
CA ASN A 94 -19.81 -9.68 3.13
C ASN A 94 -21.20 -9.97 2.57
#